data_AF-A0A1J5TXS2-F1
#
_entry.id   AF-A0A1J5TXS2-F1
#
_cell.length_a   1.000
_cell.length_b   1.000
_cell.length_c   1.000
_cell.angle_alpha   90.00
_cell.angle_beta   90.00
_cell.angle_gamma   90.00
#
_symmetry.space_group_name_H-M   'P 1'
#
loop_
_entity.id
_entity.type
_entity.pdbx_description
1 polymer ?
#
loop_
_entity_poly.entity_id
_entity_poly.type
_entity_poly.pdbx_seq_one_letter_code
_entity_poly.pdbx_strand_id
1 'polypeptide(L)'
;MAKKPHKLPTYNQDYDIVLQAITTRLPIAYCKWSTVNNIDPANYTAILDSVIKGFEKYTLENFEYIYTETKAKITDYINTFEVAPQGSIDEFKLIFFLSRTLSENLENKGLKVISEVVLTAMIWLLDLRLDSVKCRREALSTQIIKMIHRNGIAKETGKVGLYLTYKCLYNSAKDN
;
A
#
# COMPACT_ATOMS: atom_id res chain seq x y z
N MET A 1 4.64 -21.45 32.71
CA MET A 1 4.99 -20.02 32.53
C MET A 1 3.88 -19.33 31.75
N ALA A 2 3.17 -18.38 32.35
CA ALA A 2 2.15 -17.60 31.64
C ALA A 2 2.83 -16.69 30.61
N LYS A 3 2.43 -16.76 29.34
CA LYS A 3 2.90 -15.85 28.29
C LYS A 3 2.49 -14.43 28.67
N LYS A 4 3.46 -13.53 28.87
CA LYS A 4 3.18 -12.10 29.07
C LYS A 4 2.39 -11.59 27.85
N PRO A 5 1.26 -10.89 28.02
CA PRO A 5 0.56 -10.30 26.90
C PRO A 5 1.51 -9.28 26.22
N HIS A 6 1.81 -9.53 24.95
CA HIS A 6 2.62 -8.61 24.16
C HIS A 6 1.86 -7.28 24.04
N LYS A 7 2.49 -6.20 24.49
CA LYS A 7 1.96 -4.85 24.33
C LYS A 7 1.87 -4.59 22.83
N LEU A 8 0.64 -4.52 22.30
CA LEU A 8 0.42 -4.22 20.89
C LEU A 8 1.08 -2.86 20.58
N PRO A 9 1.82 -2.76 19.47
CA PRO A 9 2.43 -1.49 19.06
C PRO A 9 1.39 -0.39 18.81
N THR A 10 1.83 0.88 18.79
CA THR A 10 1.02 2.10 18.59
C THR A 10 0.46 2.25 17.18
N TYR A 11 -0.19 1.19 16.68
CA TYR A 11 -0.77 1.05 15.34
C TYR A 11 -1.71 2.20 14.96
N ASN A 12 -2.43 2.81 15.91
CA ASN A 12 -3.40 3.86 15.63
C ASN A 12 -2.77 5.14 15.09
N GLN A 13 -1.66 5.59 15.70
CA GLN A 13 -1.00 6.83 15.28
C GLN A 13 -0.36 6.66 13.90
N ASP A 14 0.27 5.51 13.65
CA ASP A 14 0.90 5.22 12.37
C ASP A 14 -0.13 5.01 11.25
N TYR A 15 -1.32 4.47 11.57
CA TYR A 15 -2.40 4.23 10.60
C TYR A 15 -2.89 5.53 9.96
N ASP A 16 -3.21 6.55 10.76
CA ASP A 16 -3.72 7.82 10.25
C ASP A 16 -2.66 8.54 9.40
N ILE A 17 -1.39 8.47 9.81
CA ILE A 17 -0.26 9.03 9.07
C ILE A 17 -0.13 8.37 7.69
N VAL A 18 -0.17 7.05 7.62
CA VAL A 18 -0.05 6.32 6.36
C VAL A 18 -1.29 6.52 5.48
N LEU A 19 -2.50 6.52 6.05
CA LEU A 19 -3.73 6.82 5.31
C LEU A 19 -3.66 8.22 4.68
N GLN A 20 -3.27 9.23 5.45
CA GLN A 20 -3.08 10.58 4.94
C GLN A 20 -2.00 10.65 3.87
N ALA A 21 -0.90 9.90 4.04
CA ALA A 21 0.16 9.81 3.03
C ALA A 21 -0.34 9.18 1.72
N ILE A 22 -1.24 8.19 1.78
CA ILE A 22 -1.88 7.63 0.58
C ILE A 22 -2.77 8.69 -0.08
N THR A 23 -3.68 9.32 0.67
CA THR A 23 -4.64 10.31 0.15
C THR A 23 -3.94 11.46 -0.56
N THR A 24 -2.94 12.06 0.08
CA THR A 24 -2.18 13.20 -0.47
C THR A 24 -1.39 12.85 -1.73
N ARG A 25 -1.13 11.58 -1.97
CA ARG A 25 -0.36 11.10 -3.13
C ARG A 25 -1.20 10.52 -4.25
N LEU A 26 -2.52 10.40 -4.09
CA LEU A 26 -3.42 9.97 -5.16
C LEU A 26 -3.24 10.77 -6.46
N PRO A 27 -3.07 12.11 -6.45
CA PRO A 27 -2.88 12.84 -7.71
C PRO A 27 -1.61 12.44 -8.46
N ILE A 28 -0.50 12.31 -7.73
CA ILE A 28 0.79 11.93 -8.31
C ILE A 28 0.75 10.46 -8.75
N ALA A 29 0.16 9.60 -7.95
CA ALA A 29 -0.03 8.19 -8.27
C ALA A 29 -0.89 7.99 -9.52
N TYR A 30 -1.96 8.78 -9.67
CA TYR A 30 -2.80 8.78 -10.86
C TYR A 30 -2.00 9.17 -12.11
N CYS A 31 -1.26 10.29 -12.06
CA CYS A 31 -0.42 10.71 -13.18
C CYS A 31 0.59 9.62 -13.59
N LYS A 32 1.23 8.97 -12.61
CA LYS A 32 2.21 7.89 -12.86
C LYS A 32 1.52 6.65 -13.45
N TRP A 33 0.38 6.24 -12.90
CA TRP A 33 -0.41 5.12 -13.40
C TRP A 33 -0.88 5.37 -14.84
N SER A 34 -1.42 6.55 -15.13
CA SER A 34 -1.89 6.93 -16.47
C SER A 34 -0.76 6.94 -17.49
N THR A 35 0.40 7.49 -17.12
CA THR A 35 1.59 7.52 -17.99
C THR A 35 2.10 6.11 -18.30
N VAL A 36 2.23 5.25 -17.28
CA VAL A 36 2.77 3.89 -17.46
C VAL A 36 1.83 3.02 -18.31
N ASN A 37 0.52 3.24 -18.20
CA ASN A 37 -0.51 2.46 -18.91
C ASN A 37 -1.01 3.13 -20.19
N ASN A 38 -0.40 4.23 -20.64
CA ASN A 38 -0.78 4.98 -21.85
C ASN A 38 -2.26 5.38 -21.89
N ILE A 39 -2.79 5.86 -20.77
CA ILE A 39 -4.16 6.36 -20.68
C ILE A 39 -4.27 7.72 -21.37
N ASP A 40 -5.36 7.98 -22.08
CA ASP A 40 -5.58 9.21 -22.83
C ASP A 40 -5.58 10.46 -21.91
N PRO A 41 -4.69 11.45 -22.16
CA PRO A 41 -4.65 12.72 -21.43
C PRO A 41 -5.94 13.53 -21.43
N ALA A 42 -6.80 13.38 -22.44
CA ALA A 42 -8.03 14.16 -22.59
C ALA A 42 -9.01 14.01 -21.42
N ASN A 43 -8.94 12.90 -20.68
CA ASN A 43 -9.83 12.60 -19.55
C ASN A 43 -9.18 12.76 -18.18
N TYR A 44 -7.93 13.26 -18.11
CA TYR A 44 -7.14 13.23 -16.87
C TYR A 44 -7.78 13.95 -15.69
N THR A 45 -8.27 15.17 -15.88
CA THR A 45 -8.78 15.99 -14.78
C THR A 45 -10.09 15.44 -14.22
N ALA A 46 -11.02 15.03 -15.09
CA ALA A 46 -12.31 14.48 -14.66
C ALA A 46 -12.17 13.14 -13.92
N ILE A 47 -11.29 12.26 -14.41
CA ILE A 47 -11.01 10.98 -13.76
C ILE A 47 -10.28 11.21 -12.43
N LEU A 48 -9.30 12.12 -12.39
CA LEU A 48 -8.58 12.44 -11.16
C LEU A 48 -9.52 12.97 -10.06
N ASP A 49 -10.40 13.92 -10.39
CA ASP A 49 -11.38 14.46 -9.46
C ASP A 49 -12.34 13.36 -8.95
N SER A 50 -12.76 12.47 -9.84
CA SER A 50 -13.60 11.32 -9.49
C SER A 50 -12.86 10.33 -8.56
N VAL A 51 -11.57 10.08 -8.82
CA VAL A 51 -10.73 9.21 -8.00
C VAL A 51 -10.56 9.77 -6.60
N ILE A 52 -10.23 11.06 -6.47
CA ILE A 52 -10.04 11.71 -5.16
C ILE A 52 -11.36 11.68 -4.37
N LYS A 53 -12.45 12.17 -4.96
CA LYS A 53 -13.77 12.22 -4.28
C LYS A 53 -14.26 10.83 -3.90
N GLY A 54 -14.11 9.86 -4.80
CA GLY A 54 -14.51 8.47 -4.56
C GLY A 54 -13.72 7.83 -3.44
N PHE A 55 -12.40 8.06 -3.39
CA PHE A 55 -11.54 7.57 -2.32
C PHE A 55 -11.87 8.22 -0.97
N GLU A 56 -11.94 9.56 -0.91
CA GLU A 56 -12.24 10.30 0.32
C GLU A 56 -13.60 9.88 0.90
N LYS A 57 -14.64 9.85 0.06
CA LYS A 57 -15.98 9.37 0.48
C LYS A 57 -15.91 7.95 1.03
N TYR A 58 -15.25 7.04 0.31
CA TYR A 58 -15.14 5.64 0.72
C TYR A 58 -14.42 5.50 2.07
N THR A 59 -13.27 6.17 2.24
CA THR A 59 -12.49 6.08 3.48
C THR A 59 -13.23 6.68 4.67
N LEU A 60 -13.95 7.78 4.49
CA LEU A 60 -14.78 8.39 5.54
C LEU A 60 -15.90 7.46 6.00
N GLU A 61 -16.63 6.85 5.06
CA GLU A 61 -17.76 5.98 5.34
C GLU A 61 -17.35 4.61 5.93
N ASN A 62 -16.11 4.17 5.70
CA ASN A 62 -15.68 2.79 6.00
C ASN A 62 -14.43 2.75 6.90
N PHE A 63 -14.09 3.85 7.58
CA PHE A 63 -12.84 4.00 8.33
C PHE A 63 -12.58 2.86 9.33
N GLU A 64 -13.52 2.60 10.24
CA GLU A 64 -13.38 1.57 11.28
C GLU A 64 -13.23 0.17 10.69
N TYR A 65 -13.97 -0.10 9.62
CA TYR A 65 -13.93 -1.36 8.91
C TYR A 65 -12.56 -1.59 8.25
N ILE A 66 -12.06 -0.60 7.50
CA ILE A 66 -10.73 -0.66 6.83
C ILE A 66 -9.63 -0.83 7.88
N TYR A 67 -9.71 -0.09 8.98
CA TYR A 67 -8.74 -0.17 10.08
C TYR A 67 -8.70 -1.59 10.68
N THR A 68 -9.87 -2.16 10.98
CA THR A 68 -10.02 -3.48 11.59
C THR A 68 -9.53 -4.58 10.65
N GLU A 69 -9.91 -4.52 9.37
CA GLU A 69 -9.48 -5.49 8.37
C GLU A 69 -7.97 -5.44 8.12
N THR A 70 -7.39 -4.24 8.05
CA THR A 70 -5.94 -4.05 7.91
C THR A 70 -5.19 -4.67 9.10
N LYS A 71 -5.69 -4.44 10.32
CA LYS A 71 -5.11 -4.98 11.56
C LYS A 71 -5.17 -6.50 11.57
N ALA A 72 -6.29 -7.08 11.13
CA ALA A 72 -6.47 -8.52 11.03
C ALA A 72 -5.46 -9.15 10.04
N LYS A 73 -5.27 -8.55 8.86
CA LYS A 73 -4.30 -9.04 7.86
C LYS A 73 -2.85 -8.98 8.36
N ILE A 74 -2.48 -7.91 9.06
CA ILE A 74 -1.14 -7.81 9.69
C ILE A 74 -0.98 -8.89 10.77
N THR A 75 -2.02 -9.12 11.58
CA THR A 75 -2.00 -10.16 12.62
C THR A 75 -1.87 -11.56 12.02
N ASP A 76 -2.61 -11.84 10.94
CA ASP A 76 -2.52 -13.09 10.19
C ASP A 76 -1.14 -13.32 9.60
N TYR A 77 -0.52 -12.29 9.01
CA TYR A 77 0.86 -12.33 8.55
C TYR A 77 1.83 -12.67 9.70
N ILE A 78 1.72 -11.98 10.84
CA ILE A 78 2.59 -12.22 12.00
C ILE A 78 2.49 -13.66 12.48
N ASN A 79 1.27 -14.19 12.57
CA ASN A 79 1.01 -15.56 13.02
C ASN A 79 1.51 -16.59 12.00
N THR A 80 1.25 -16.37 10.71
CA THR A 80 1.61 -17.30 9.63
C THR A 80 3.11 -17.48 9.49
N PHE A 81 3.89 -16.39 9.64
CA PHE A 81 5.34 -16.43 9.46
C PHE A 81 6.11 -16.49 10.79
N GLU A 82 5.41 -16.68 11.91
CA GLU A 82 5.97 -16.75 13.28
C GLU A 82 6.96 -15.61 13.61
N VAL A 83 6.80 -14.45 12.97
CA VAL A 83 7.70 -13.31 13.17
C VAL A 83 7.30 -12.61 14.46
N ALA A 84 8.11 -12.79 15.51
CA ALA A 84 7.86 -12.18 16.81
C ALA A 84 7.63 -10.65 16.66
N PRO A 85 6.54 -10.08 17.22
CA PRO A 85 6.36 -8.64 17.23
C PRO A 85 7.36 -8.02 18.22
N GLN A 86 8.60 -7.79 17.77
CA GLN A 86 9.52 -6.91 18.48
C GLN A 86 9.13 -5.46 18.18
N GLY A 87 8.31 -4.85 19.03
CA GLY A 87 7.97 -3.43 18.89
C GLY A 87 7.09 -3.10 17.67
N SER A 88 7.08 -1.82 17.32
CA SER A 88 6.18 -1.18 16.34
C SER A 88 5.87 -2.03 15.09
N ILE A 89 4.64 -1.90 14.56
CA ILE A 89 4.35 -2.37 13.20
C ILE A 89 5.23 -1.53 12.27
N ASP A 90 6.29 -2.16 11.74
CA ASP A 90 7.15 -1.41 10.81
C ASP A 90 6.34 -0.85 9.63
N GLU A 91 6.73 0.35 9.24
CA GLU A 91 6.00 1.19 8.29
C GLU A 91 5.80 0.54 6.92
N PHE A 92 6.73 -0.30 6.44
CA PHE A 92 6.57 -1.05 5.19
C PHE A 92 5.37 -2.00 5.26
N LYS A 93 5.14 -2.64 6.42
CA LYS A 93 3.96 -3.50 6.61
C LYS A 93 2.70 -2.67 6.52
N LEU A 94 2.67 -1.53 7.22
CA LEU A 94 1.47 -0.70 7.29
C LEU A 94 1.11 -0.11 5.92
N ILE A 95 2.09 0.45 5.19
CA ILE A 95 1.92 0.92 3.81
C ILE A 95 1.33 -0.20 2.95
N PHE A 96 1.92 -1.39 2.99
CA PHE A 96 1.48 -2.50 2.15
C PHE A 96 0.07 -2.99 2.51
N PHE A 97 -0.17 -3.38 3.76
CA PHE A 97 -1.43 -3.99 4.16
C PHE A 97 -2.61 -3.02 4.13
N LEU A 98 -2.40 -1.74 4.44
CA LEU A 98 -3.44 -0.72 4.34
C LEU A 98 -3.83 -0.50 2.87
N SER A 99 -2.85 -0.27 1.99
CA SER A 99 -3.14 -0.07 0.57
C SER A 99 -3.79 -1.28 -0.09
N ARG A 100 -3.37 -2.51 0.28
CA ARG A 100 -4.03 -3.75 -0.18
C ARG A 100 -5.49 -3.83 0.29
N THR A 101 -5.75 -3.52 1.55
CA THR A 101 -7.11 -3.52 2.11
C THR A 101 -8.01 -2.49 1.45
N LEU A 102 -7.51 -1.27 1.27
CA LEU A 102 -8.23 -0.22 0.53
C LEU A 102 -8.55 -0.67 -0.90
N SER A 103 -7.54 -1.16 -1.62
CA SER A 103 -7.66 -1.63 -3.00
C SER A 103 -8.69 -2.74 -3.16
N GLU A 104 -8.61 -3.79 -2.36
CA GLU A 104 -9.54 -4.94 -2.42
C GLU A 104 -10.98 -4.49 -2.19
N ASN A 105 -11.21 -3.61 -1.23
CA ASN A 105 -12.56 -3.11 -0.96
C ASN A 105 -13.09 -2.14 -2.03
N LEU A 106 -12.23 -1.26 -2.56
CA LEU A 106 -12.59 -0.37 -3.66
C LEU A 106 -12.95 -1.18 -4.91
N GLU A 107 -12.18 -2.22 -5.23
CA GLU A 107 -12.46 -3.14 -6.34
C GLU A 107 -13.80 -3.86 -6.14
N ASN A 108 -14.08 -4.36 -4.93
CA ASN A 108 -15.37 -4.99 -4.59
C ASN A 108 -16.57 -4.03 -4.75
N LYS A 109 -16.36 -2.72 -4.62
CA LYS A 109 -17.39 -1.68 -4.89
C LYS A 109 -17.44 -1.24 -6.36
N GLY A 110 -16.71 -1.88 -7.26
CA GLY A 110 -16.63 -1.52 -8.67
C GLY A 110 -15.74 -0.30 -8.97
N LEU A 111 -15.00 0.21 -7.97
CA LEU A 111 -14.12 1.38 -8.09
C LEU A 111 -12.70 0.95 -8.53
N LYS A 112 -12.61 0.22 -9.65
CA LYS A 112 -11.37 -0.43 -10.12
C LYS A 112 -10.23 0.56 -10.37
N VAL A 113 -10.49 1.68 -11.04
CA VAL A 113 -9.45 2.70 -11.30
C VAL A 113 -8.92 3.27 -9.99
N ILE A 114 -9.79 3.56 -9.01
CA ILE A 114 -9.37 4.07 -7.70
C ILE A 114 -8.50 3.03 -6.98
N SER A 115 -8.90 1.75 -7.03
CA SER A 115 -8.12 0.64 -6.49
C SER A 115 -6.71 0.58 -7.08
N GLU A 116 -6.57 0.68 -8.42
CA GLU A 116 -5.27 0.67 -9.10
C GLU A 116 -4.40 1.89 -8.74
N VAL A 117 -5.01 3.06 -8.61
CA VAL A 117 -4.31 4.29 -8.20
C VAL A 117 -3.83 4.20 -6.75
N VAL A 118 -4.62 3.62 -5.84
CA VAL A 118 -4.21 3.38 -4.45
C VAL A 118 -3.01 2.43 -4.38
N LEU A 119 -3.01 1.34 -5.16
CA LEU A 119 -1.84 0.47 -5.25
C LEU A 119 -0.64 1.17 -5.88
N THR A 120 -0.86 2.10 -6.82
CA THR A 120 0.24 2.90 -7.37
C THR A 120 0.81 3.87 -6.33
N ALA A 121 -0.03 4.44 -5.46
CA ALA A 121 0.40 5.26 -4.34
C ALA A 121 1.22 4.45 -3.33
N MET A 122 0.83 3.19 -3.06
CA MET A 122 1.61 2.24 -2.25
C MET A 122 3.03 2.08 -2.79
N ILE A 123 3.18 1.79 -4.10
CA ILE A 123 4.50 1.66 -4.73
C ILE A 123 5.31 2.93 -4.56
N TRP A 124 4.67 4.09 -4.71
CA TRP A 124 5.38 5.35 -4.56
C TRP A 124 5.88 5.59 -3.13
N LEU A 125 5.07 5.29 -2.11
CA LEU A 125 5.49 5.38 -0.71
C LEU A 125 6.62 4.39 -0.39
N LEU A 126 6.58 3.18 -0.94
CA LEU A 126 7.64 2.18 -0.78
C LEU A 126 8.94 2.62 -1.46
N ASP A 127 8.87 3.20 -2.67
CA ASP A 127 10.01 3.77 -3.38
C ASP A 127 10.65 4.93 -2.59
N LEU A 128 9.84 5.81 -1.98
CA LEU A 128 10.34 6.89 -1.11
C LEU A 128 11.14 6.35 0.09
N ARG A 129 10.75 5.19 0.61
CA ARG A 129 11.50 4.53 1.68
C ARG A 129 12.83 3.98 1.17
N LEU A 130 12.87 3.39 -0.02
CA LEU A 130 14.14 2.99 -0.65
C LEU A 130 15.05 4.19 -0.95
N ASP A 131 14.48 5.31 -1.40
CA ASP A 131 15.22 6.54 -1.65
C ASP A 131 15.94 7.06 -0.40
N SER A 132 15.33 6.90 0.79
CA SER A 132 15.96 7.33 2.05
C SER A 132 17.25 6.59 2.39
N VAL A 133 17.46 5.40 1.81
CA VAL A 133 18.70 4.61 1.87
C VAL A 133 19.45 4.60 0.53
N LYS A 134 19.23 5.64 -0.30
CA LYS A 134 19.88 5.84 -1.61
C LYS A 134 19.70 4.66 -2.58
N CYS A 135 18.62 3.91 -2.43
CA CYS A 135 18.26 2.79 -3.31
C CYS A 135 17.12 3.22 -4.24
N ARG A 136 17.37 3.22 -5.56
CA ARG A 136 16.35 3.52 -6.58
C ARG A 136 16.09 2.33 -7.48
N ARG A 137 14.82 2.08 -7.78
CA ARG A 137 14.35 0.91 -8.56
C ARG A 137 13.24 1.26 -9.55
N GLU A 138 13.44 2.28 -10.38
CA GLU A 138 12.42 2.78 -11.33
C GLU A 138 11.86 1.71 -12.29
N ALA A 139 12.72 0.80 -12.76
CA ALA A 139 12.30 -0.31 -13.62
C ALA A 139 11.35 -1.28 -12.89
N LEU A 140 11.63 -1.57 -11.61
CA LEU A 140 10.78 -2.40 -10.76
C LEU A 140 9.42 -1.72 -10.55
N SER A 141 9.41 -0.43 -10.19
CA SER A 141 8.17 0.34 -9.98
C SER A 141 7.30 0.36 -11.23
N THR A 142 7.90 0.58 -12.41
CA THR A 142 7.18 0.56 -13.69
C THR A 142 6.57 -0.81 -13.98
N GLN A 143 7.32 -1.89 -13.75
CA GLN A 143 6.80 -3.26 -13.94
C GLN A 143 5.65 -3.56 -12.99
N ILE A 144 5.76 -3.17 -11.72
CA ILE A 144 4.69 -3.39 -10.74
C ILE A 144 3.44 -2.58 -11.11
N ILE A 145 3.57 -1.35 -11.59
CA ILE A 145 2.41 -0.56 -12.05
C ILE A 145 1.70 -1.23 -13.24
N LYS A 146 2.45 -1.83 -14.17
CA LYS A 146 1.86 -2.66 -15.22
C LYS A 146 1.18 -3.92 -14.66
N MET A 147 1.77 -4.54 -13.62
CA MET A 147 1.16 -5.67 -12.92
C MET A 147 -0.14 -5.28 -12.20
N ILE A 148 -0.21 -4.09 -11.60
CA ILE A 148 -1.42 -3.53 -10.99
C ILE A 148 -2.53 -3.49 -12.03
N HIS A 149 -2.26 -2.88 -13.18
CA HIS A 149 -3.27 -2.67 -14.22
C HIS A 149 -3.83 -3.99 -14.79
N ARG A 150 -3.01 -5.03 -14.89
CA ARG A 150 -3.44 -6.37 -15.33
C ARG A 150 -4.03 -7.25 -14.22
N ASN A 151 -4.22 -6.72 -13.01
CA ASN A 151 -4.61 -7.46 -11.80
C ASN A 151 -3.69 -8.67 -11.51
N GLY A 152 -2.39 -8.50 -11.72
CA GLY A 152 -1.38 -9.57 -11.68
C GLY A 152 -0.58 -9.67 -10.37
N ILE A 153 -0.62 -8.67 -9.48
CA ILE A 153 0.29 -8.62 -8.30
C ILE A 153 0.23 -9.92 -7.50
N ALA A 154 -0.95 -10.32 -7.04
CA ALA A 154 -1.08 -11.47 -6.14
C ALA A 154 -0.72 -12.79 -6.83
N LYS A 155 -1.05 -12.90 -8.14
CA LYS A 155 -0.73 -14.07 -8.95
C LYS A 155 0.77 -14.24 -9.15
N GLU A 156 1.50 -13.13 -9.29
CA GLU A 156 2.91 -13.14 -9.70
C GLU A 156 3.88 -12.97 -8.54
N THR A 157 3.45 -12.34 -7.44
CA THR A 157 4.28 -12.09 -6.25
C THR A 157 3.79 -12.82 -5.01
N GLY A 158 2.67 -13.55 -5.10
CA GLY A 158 1.98 -14.11 -3.94
C GLY A 158 1.29 -13.02 -3.09
N LYS A 159 0.76 -13.42 -1.94
CA LYS A 159 0.00 -12.50 -1.05
C LYS A 159 0.86 -11.41 -0.42
N VAL A 160 2.14 -11.69 -0.15
CA VAL A 160 3.05 -10.80 0.61
C VAL A 160 4.42 -10.62 -0.03
N GLY A 161 4.70 -11.25 -1.18
CA GLY A 161 6.05 -11.25 -1.75
C GLY A 161 6.51 -9.85 -2.15
N LEU A 162 5.62 -9.01 -2.68
CA LEU A 162 5.95 -7.62 -3.00
C LEU A 162 6.41 -6.82 -1.76
N TYR A 163 5.73 -6.99 -0.62
CA TYR A 163 6.15 -6.40 0.65
C TYR A 163 7.55 -6.88 1.04
N LEU A 164 7.80 -8.19 0.97
CA LEU A 164 9.09 -8.77 1.32
C LEU A 164 10.21 -8.27 0.39
N THR A 165 9.95 -8.14 -0.91
CA THR A 165 10.91 -7.60 -1.87
C THR A 165 11.38 -6.20 -1.46
N TYR A 166 10.45 -5.27 -1.20
CA TYR A 166 10.79 -3.91 -0.80
C TYR A 166 11.53 -3.86 0.55
N LYS A 167 11.08 -4.65 1.52
CA LYS A 167 11.72 -4.70 2.84
C LYS A 167 13.15 -5.26 2.77
N CYS A 168 13.36 -6.33 2.02
CA CYS A 168 14.69 -6.91 1.83
C CYS A 168 15.63 -5.96 1.08
N LEU A 169 15.14 -5.27 0.05
CA LEU A 169 15.90 -4.24 -0.67
C LEU A 169 16.32 -3.10 0.27
N TYR A 170 15.40 -2.62 1.11
CA TYR A 170 15.68 -1.57 2.07
C TYR A 170 16.76 -1.99 3.07
N ASN A 171 16.59 -3.15 3.71
CA ASN A 171 17.55 -3.66 4.70
C ASN A 171 18.93 -3.88 4.06
N SER A 172 18.98 -4.51 2.88
CA SER A 172 20.22 -4.73 2.15
C SER A 172 20.93 -3.41 1.80
N ALA A 173 20.21 -2.34 1.49
CA ALA A 173 20.81 -1.04 1.20
C ALA A 173 21.22 -0.28 2.47
N LYS A 174 20.53 -0.50 3.59
CA LYS A 174 20.84 0.12 4.89
C LYS A 174 22.10 -0.46 5.52
N ASP A 175 22.33 -1.76 5.31
CA ASP A 175 23.45 -2.49 5.92
C ASP A 175 24.77 -2.36 5.13
N ASN A 176 24.76 -1.67 3.98
CA ASN A 176 25.92 -1.36 3.13
C ASN A 176 26.20 0.15 3.11
#